data_AF-A0A397QFB8-F1
#
_entry.id   AF-A0A397QFB8-F1
#
_cell.length_a   1.000
_cell.length_b   1.000
_cell.length_c   1.000
_cell.angle_alpha   90.00
_cell.angle_beta   90.00
_cell.angle_gamma   90.00
#
_symmetry.space_group_name_H-M   'P 1'
#
loop_
_entity.id
_entity.type
_entity.pdbx_description
1 polymer ?
#
loop_
_entity_poly.entity_id
_entity_poly.type
_entity_poly.pdbx_seq_one_letter_code
_entity_poly.pdbx_strand_id
1 'polypeptide(L)' 'MWRIWLIFDPRRTLVALFTFLFVLALLIHFILLSTERYNWLQPKPAAQTSAVEITLPEHLA' A
#
# COMPACT_ATOMS: atom_id res chain seq x y z
N MET A 1 17.02 -33.63 -16.35
CA MET A 1 16.34 -32.89 -15.26
C MET A 1 14.85 -32.64 -15.57
N TRP A 2 14.13 -33.64 -16.08
CA TRP A 2 12.69 -33.56 -16.40
C TRP A 2 11.82 -34.34 -15.40
N ARG A 3 12.46 -35.25 -14.65
CA ARG A 3 11.84 -36.10 -13.62
C ARG A 3 11.25 -35.31 -12.44
N ILE A 4 11.67 -34.05 -12.24
CA ILE A 4 11.11 -33.19 -11.20
C ILE A 4 9.60 -32.93 -11.44
N TRP A 5 9.16 -32.93 -12.70
CA TRP A 5 7.75 -32.77 -13.10
C TRP A 5 6.90 -34.04 -12.94
N LEU A 6 7.51 -35.20 -12.65
CA LEU A 6 6.77 -36.43 -12.34
C LEU A 6 6.34 -36.50 -10.87
N ILE A 7 7.04 -35.76 -9.99
CA ILE A 7 6.75 -35.69 -8.55
C ILE A 7 5.97 -34.42 -8.22
N PHE A 8 6.30 -33.32 -8.89
CA PHE A 8 5.60 -32.05 -8.74
C PHE A 8 4.60 -31.87 -9.89
N ASP A 9 3.32 -31.93 -9.56
CA ASP A 9 2.25 -31.62 -10.52
C ASP A 9 2.46 -30.21 -11.10
N PRO A 10 2.75 -30.07 -12.40
CA PRO A 10 3.15 -28.81 -13.06
C PRO A 10 2.26 -27.62 -12.70
N ARG A 11 0.96 -27.91 -12.62
CA ARG A 11 -0.08 -26.92 -12.37
C ARG A 11 0.00 -26.38 -10.96
N ARG A 12 0.28 -27.24 -9.98
CA ARG A 12 0.26 -26.90 -8.56
C ARG A 12 1.48 -26.07 -8.18
N THR A 13 2.65 -26.39 -8.73
CA THR A 13 3.88 -25.61 -8.53
C THR A 13 3.80 -24.22 -9.15
N LEU A 14 3.26 -24.08 -10.37
CA LEU A 14 3.04 -22.77 -10.98
C LEU A 14 2.06 -21.93 -10.18
N VAL A 15 0.94 -22.51 -9.74
CA VAL A 15 -0.04 -21.80 -8.89
C VAL A 15 0.57 -21.43 -7.55
N ALA A 16 1.28 -22.34 -6.88
CA ALA A 16 1.90 -22.07 -5.58
C ALA A 16 2.92 -20.92 -5.67
N LEU A 17 3.76 -20.91 -6.70
CA LEU A 17 4.71 -19.84 -6.94
C LEU A 17 3.98 -18.51 -7.22
N PHE A 18 2.98 -18.52 -8.09
CA PHE A 18 2.21 -17.31 -8.41
C PHE A 18 1.49 -16.75 -7.19
N THR A 19 0.80 -17.59 -6.42
CA THR A 19 0.12 -17.20 -5.18
C THR A 19 1.11 -16.71 -4.13
N PHE A 20 2.26 -17.36 -3.97
CA PHE A 20 3.29 -16.92 -3.02
C PHE A 20 3.82 -15.53 -3.36
N LEU A 21 4.21 -15.30 -4.62
CA LEU A 21 4.68 -13.99 -5.07
C LEU A 21 3.59 -12.92 -4.98
N PHE A 22 2.34 -13.28 -5.30
CA PHE A 22 1.21 -12.37 -5.24
C PHE A 22 0.88 -11.94 -3.80
N VAL A 23 0.82 -12.89 -2.87
CA VAL A 23 0.61 -12.59 -1.43
C VAL A 23 1.76 -11.75 -0.89
N LEU A 24 3.01 -12.06 -1.25
CA LEU A 24 4.17 -11.27 -0.87
C LEU A 24 4.09 -9.83 -1.40
N ALA A 25 3.66 -9.66 -2.66
CA ALA A 25 3.46 -8.34 -3.25
C ALA A 25 2.38 -7.55 -2.49
N LEU A 26 1.21 -8.16 -2.20
CA LEU A 26 0.15 -7.50 -1.44
C LEU A 26 0.60 -7.11 -0.04
N LEU A 27 1.32 -7.99 0.67
CA LEU A 27 1.89 -7.69 1.99
C LEU A 27 2.76 -6.42 1.96
N ILE A 28 3.68 -6.34 1.00
CA ILE A 28 4.56 -5.17 0.85
C ILE A 28 3.73 -3.91 0.56
N HIS A 29 2.76 -3.98 -0.34
CA HIS A 29 1.91 -2.83 -0.68
C HIS A 29 1.09 -2.36 0.51
N PHE A 30 0.48 -3.29 1.27
CA PHE A 30 -0.28 -2.96 2.47
C PHE A 30 0.59 -2.29 3.54
N ILE A 31 1.85 -2.72 3.71
CA ILE A 31 2.80 -2.08 4.64
C ILE A 31 3.13 -0.65 4.20
N LEU A 32 3.37 -0.44 2.90
CA LEU A 32 3.62 0.91 2.37
C LEU A 32 2.38 1.80 2.50
N LEU A 33 1.19 1.26 2.21
CA LEU A 33 -0.06 2.01 2.30
C LEU A 33 -0.47 2.29 3.76
N SER A 34 -0.10 1.43 4.70
CA SER A 34 -0.38 1.61 6.13
C SER A 34 0.52 2.65 6.80
N THR A 35 1.63 3.07 6.16
CA THR A 35 2.56 4.03 6.77
C THR A 35 2.24 5.46 6.32
N GLU A 36 2.04 6.36 7.28
CA GLU A 36 1.73 7.80 7.11
C GLU A 36 2.60 8.55 6.09
N ARG A 37 3.80 8.03 5.78
CA ARG A 37 4.76 8.65 4.86
C ARG A 37 4.72 8.11 3.42
N TYR A 38 4.29 6.87 3.21
CA TYR A 38 4.26 6.21 1.90
C TYR A 38 2.83 5.88 1.43
N ASN A 39 1.83 6.20 2.25
CA ASN A 39 0.44 6.10 1.90
C ASN A 39 0.07 7.15 0.84
N TRP A 40 0.11 6.74 -0.43
CA TRP A 40 -0.29 7.61 -1.54
C TRP A 40 -1.81 7.81 -1.63
N LEU A 41 -2.59 7.03 -0.88
CA LEU A 41 -4.06 7.07 -0.93
C LEU A 41 -4.65 8.00 0.13
N GLN A 42 -3.92 8.28 1.21
CA GLN A 42 -4.22 9.41 2.07
C GLN A 42 -3.48 10.63 1.55
N PRO A 43 -4.15 11.78 1.33
CA PRO A 43 -3.40 13.02 1.33
C PRO A 43 -2.68 13.05 2.68
N LYS A 44 -1.35 13.29 2.65
CA LYS A 44 -0.57 13.72 3.82
C LYS A 44 -1.52 14.43 4.79
N PRO A 45 -1.47 14.19 6.11
CA PRO A 45 -1.97 15.21 7.01
C PRO A 45 -1.21 16.47 6.61
N ALA A 46 -1.88 17.35 5.87
CA ALA A 46 -1.43 18.71 5.68
C ALA A 46 -1.18 19.13 7.12
N ALA A 47 0.10 19.36 7.44
CA ALA A 47 0.56 19.76 8.76
C ALA A 47 -0.54 20.60 9.37
N GLN A 48 -1.25 20.04 10.35
CA GLN A 48 -2.59 20.45 10.79
C GLN A 48 -2.83 21.92 10.47
N THR A 49 -3.31 22.23 9.26
CA THR A 49 -3.68 23.60 8.90
C THR A 49 -5.15 23.74 9.26
N SER A 50 -5.48 23.29 10.47
CA SER A 50 -6.66 23.71 11.21
C SER A 50 -6.37 25.09 11.77
N ALA A 51 -6.13 26.05 10.88
CA ALA A 51 -6.08 27.49 11.15
C ALA A 51 -5.93 28.26 9.84
N VAL A 52 -6.77 27.97 8.84
CA VAL A 52 -7.25 29.06 7.99
C VAL A 52 -8.57 29.50 8.61
N GLU A 53 -8.49 30.00 9.85
CA GLU A 53 -9.51 30.90 10.33
C GLU A 53 -9.27 32.20 9.61
N ILE A 54 -10.10 32.44 8.59
CA ILE A 54 -10.24 33.75 7.98
C ILE A 54 -10.91 34.62 9.05
N THR A 55 -10.14 35.06 10.05
CA THR A 55 -10.52 36.19 10.88
C THR A 55 -10.40 37.42 9.99
N LEU A 56 -11.50 37.77 9.34
CA LEU A 56 -11.71 39.10 8.78
C LEU A 56 -11.36 40.12 9.89
N PRO A 57 -10.50 41.12 9.63
CA PRO A 57 -10.16 42.13 10.62
C PRO A 57 -11.36 43.07 10.81
N GLU A 58 -12.30 42.68 11.66
CA GLU A 58 -13.43 43.51 12.09
C GLU A 58 -13.03 44.47 13.23
N HIS A 59 -11.81 45.04 13.19
CA HIS A 59 -11.31 45.99 14.18
C HIS A 59 -11.00 47.37 13.56
N LEU A 60 -11.83 47.81 12.59
CA LEU A 60 -11.75 49.15 12.00
C LEU A 60 -13.15 49.79 11.81
N ALA A 61 -14.05 49.62 12.78
CA ALA A 61 -15.32 50.36 12.84
C ALA A 61 -15.53 50.99 14.22
#